data_AF-A0AAN7WN95-F1
#
_entry.id   AF-A0AAN7WN95-F1
#
_cell.length_a   1.000
_cell.length_b   1.000
_cell.length_c   1.000
_cell.angle_alpha   90.00
_cell.angle_beta   90.00
_cell.angle_gamma   90.00
#
_symmetry.space_group_name_H-M   'P 1'
#
loop_
_entity.id
_entity.type
_entity.pdbx_description
1 polymer ?
#
loop_
_entity_poly.entity_id
_entity_poly.type
_entity_poly.pdbx_seq_one_letter_code
_entity_poly.pdbx_strand_id
1 'polypeptide(L)'
;MSDTIKEVNDDLIIRYVNKDDKEDWVRLWEGFQTHYENKAPKGIEEITFPKFLDPNIKMWSALAINVKKNKAVGMVNFLSHHSTWDVTEVIYLNDLYVDENERVKGIGRRLIEFVYKEADRMGTPSVYWTTDHFNHRAQLLYTKVSKLSSKHISISYSNSFNLIRDKNIIINNEPPFNEYYNDKAIYENTMMKEIGNYAWLQFHEIINNIDISMDYKVTQNKKECDKLDKFLQLFSDLYPNCNSLHGSDMFNEILETNPIPTCSNKFILKWWGCHIHNKMNLKLGKNEFDCYNLFTKEELSSNDIKFNKVTLEIEEKQLG
;
A
#
# COMPACT_ATOMS: atom_id res chain seq x y z
N MET A 1 1.83 -23.38 -41.26
CA MET A 1 1.65 -22.51 -40.08
C MET A 1 2.94 -22.62 -39.28
N SER A 2 4.01 -21.91 -39.65
CA SER A 2 4.30 -20.50 -39.32
C SER A 2 4.18 -20.25 -37.82
N ASP A 3 5.27 -20.48 -37.09
CA ASP A 3 5.64 -19.65 -35.94
C ASP A 3 7.17 -19.61 -35.86
N THR A 4 7.71 -18.69 -36.65
CA THR A 4 9.11 -18.25 -36.56
C THR A 4 9.31 -17.62 -35.18
N ILE A 5 10.07 -18.31 -34.32
CA ILE A 5 10.60 -17.76 -33.08
C ILE A 5 11.42 -16.51 -33.48
N LYS A 6 10.88 -15.33 -33.17
CA LYS A 6 11.55 -14.05 -33.40
C LYS A 6 12.87 -14.04 -32.65
N GLU A 7 13.95 -13.79 -33.38
CA GLU A 7 15.30 -13.55 -32.89
C GLU A 7 15.31 -12.59 -31.69
N VAL A 8 16.12 -12.94 -30.69
CA VAL A 8 16.42 -12.07 -29.55
C VAL A 8 17.11 -10.81 -30.08
N ASN A 9 16.54 -9.66 -29.74
CA ASN A 9 16.91 -8.33 -30.20
C ASN A 9 18.29 -7.92 -29.61
N ASP A 10 19.38 -8.17 -30.33
CA ASP A 10 20.77 -7.85 -29.92
C ASP A 10 21.22 -6.42 -30.29
N ASP A 11 20.30 -5.51 -30.60
CA ASP A 11 20.61 -4.11 -30.94
C ASP A 11 20.79 -3.18 -29.71
N LEU A 12 20.98 -3.74 -28.51
CA LEU A 12 21.11 -2.96 -27.28
C LEU A 12 22.38 -3.35 -26.53
N ILE A 13 23.25 -2.38 -26.31
CA ILE A 13 24.50 -2.52 -25.56
C ILE A 13 24.38 -1.76 -24.26
N ILE A 14 24.75 -2.37 -23.14
CA ILE A 14 24.87 -1.67 -21.86
C ILE A 14 26.34 -1.57 -21.50
N ARG A 15 26.80 -0.35 -21.24
CA ARG A 15 28.19 -0.06 -20.89
C ARG A 15 28.28 1.15 -19.97
N TYR A 16 29.39 1.26 -19.25
CA TYR A 16 29.74 2.47 -18.52
C TYR A 16 29.75 3.70 -19.45
N VAL A 17 29.42 4.86 -18.86
CA VAL A 17 29.59 6.15 -19.51
C VAL A 17 31.07 6.44 -19.79
N ASN A 18 31.33 7.14 -20.89
CA ASN A 18 32.60 7.79 -21.17
C ASN A 18 32.37 9.30 -21.36
N LYS A 19 33.45 10.06 -21.56
CA LYS A 19 33.41 11.52 -21.69
C LYS A 19 32.47 12.03 -22.79
N ASP A 20 32.29 11.28 -23.88
CA ASP A 20 31.53 11.70 -25.05
C ASP A 20 30.03 11.39 -24.88
N ASP A 21 29.65 10.65 -23.83
CA ASP A 21 28.24 10.32 -23.55
C ASP A 21 27.51 11.39 -22.73
N LYS A 22 28.17 12.49 -22.37
CA LYS A 22 27.61 13.50 -21.45
C LYS A 22 26.28 14.04 -21.93
N GLU A 23 26.16 14.38 -23.21
CA GLU A 23 24.92 14.93 -23.77
C GLU A 23 23.75 13.95 -23.67
N ASP A 24 24.01 12.67 -23.96
CA ASP A 24 22.99 11.62 -23.91
C ASP A 24 22.56 11.31 -22.47
N TRP A 25 23.52 11.33 -21.54
CA TRP A 25 23.26 11.20 -20.11
C TRP A 25 22.42 12.37 -19.59
N VAL A 26 22.79 13.62 -19.90
CA VAL A 26 22.06 14.82 -19.47
C VAL A 26 20.61 14.77 -19.95
N ARG A 27 20.37 14.41 -21.21
CA ARG A 27 19.01 14.29 -21.75
C ARG A 27 18.18 13.25 -21.00
N LEU A 28 18.74 12.08 -20.69
CA LEU A 28 18.04 11.06 -19.91
C LEU A 28 17.82 11.49 -18.46
N TRP A 29 18.78 12.21 -17.89
CA TRP A 29 18.68 12.79 -16.54
C TRP A 29 17.60 13.88 -16.44
N GLU A 30 17.46 14.73 -17.45
CA GLU A 30 16.36 15.71 -17.55
C GLU A 30 15.00 15.01 -17.70
N GLY A 31 14.93 13.92 -18.47
CA GLY A 31 13.73 13.07 -18.57
C GLY A 31 13.36 12.43 -17.24
N PHE A 32 14.34 11.97 -16.47
CA PHE A 32 14.15 11.45 -15.11
C PHE A 32 13.60 12.52 -14.16
N GLN A 33 14.22 13.70 -14.12
CA GLN A 33 13.76 14.83 -13.30
C GLN A 33 12.33 15.26 -13.64
N THR A 34 12.00 15.30 -14.93
CA THR A 34 10.64 15.61 -15.40
C THR A 34 9.63 14.57 -14.91
N HIS A 35 9.98 13.28 -14.95
CA HIS A 35 9.10 12.20 -14.51
C HIS A 35 8.81 12.23 -13.00
N TYR A 36 9.79 12.66 -12.19
CA TYR A 36 9.66 12.74 -10.73
C TYR A 36 9.23 14.12 -10.21
N GLU A 37 8.89 15.06 -11.10
CA GLU A 37 8.56 16.46 -10.79
C GLU A 37 9.61 17.17 -9.90
N ASN A 38 10.84 16.64 -9.87
CA ASN A 38 11.92 17.09 -9.01
C ASN A 38 13.03 17.67 -9.88
N LYS A 39 13.22 18.98 -9.78
CA LYS A 39 14.30 19.69 -10.49
C LYS A 39 15.50 19.81 -9.57
N ALA A 40 16.60 19.18 -9.97
CA ALA A 40 17.88 19.40 -9.34
C ALA A 40 18.38 20.83 -9.61
N PRO A 41 19.32 21.34 -8.80
CA PRO A 41 19.94 22.64 -9.06
C PRO A 41 20.52 22.71 -10.48
N LYS A 42 20.31 23.84 -11.16
CA LYS A 42 20.85 24.06 -12.50
C LYS A 42 22.38 23.89 -12.49
N GLY A 43 22.93 23.11 -13.42
CA GLY A 43 24.37 22.87 -13.53
C GLY A 43 24.89 21.72 -12.67
N ILE A 44 24.02 20.98 -11.96
CA ILE A 44 24.45 19.84 -11.14
C ILE A 44 25.12 18.74 -11.98
N GLU A 45 24.75 18.62 -13.25
CA GLU A 45 25.33 17.71 -14.24
C GLU A 45 26.82 17.96 -14.46
N GLU A 46 27.27 19.22 -14.39
CA GLU A 46 28.68 19.60 -14.52
C GLU A 46 29.53 19.08 -13.35
N ILE A 47 28.90 18.89 -12.20
CA ILE A 47 29.54 18.39 -10.98
C ILE A 47 29.42 16.87 -10.89
N THR A 48 28.30 16.32 -11.33
CA THR A 48 27.95 14.91 -11.15
C THR A 48 28.61 14.04 -12.21
N PHE A 49 28.56 14.44 -13.49
CA PHE A 49 29.06 13.61 -14.58
C PHE A 49 30.56 13.30 -14.49
N PRO A 50 31.45 14.26 -14.15
CA PRO A 50 32.88 13.96 -14.00
C PRO A 50 33.18 12.93 -12.92
N LYS A 51 32.33 12.82 -11.88
CA LYS A 51 32.53 11.83 -10.81
C LYS A 51 32.37 10.39 -11.30
N PHE A 52 31.53 10.15 -12.32
CA PHE A 52 31.39 8.83 -12.91
C PHE A 52 32.63 8.38 -13.70
N LEU A 53 33.48 9.34 -14.10
CA LEU A 53 34.69 9.09 -14.88
C LEU A 53 35.94 9.01 -14.00
N ASP A 54 35.87 9.46 -12.75
CA ASP A 54 36.99 9.42 -11.81
C ASP A 54 37.12 8.03 -11.17
N PRO A 55 38.21 7.29 -11.43
CA PRO A 55 38.39 5.94 -10.88
C PRO A 55 38.53 5.92 -9.35
N ASN A 56 38.78 7.06 -8.71
CA ASN A 56 38.90 7.16 -7.25
C ASN A 56 37.54 7.35 -6.56
N ILE A 57 36.48 7.66 -7.31
CA ILE A 57 35.14 7.85 -6.78
C ILE A 57 34.34 6.58 -7.05
N LYS A 58 33.84 5.95 -5.98
CA LYS A 58 32.99 4.74 -6.06
C LYS A 58 31.54 5.07 -6.43
N MET A 59 31.37 5.82 -7.51
CA MET A 59 30.08 6.20 -8.06
C MET A 59 30.16 6.09 -9.58
N TRP A 60 29.21 5.38 -10.18
CA TRP A 60 29.24 5.03 -11.59
C TRP A 60 27.90 5.31 -12.27
N SER A 61 27.97 5.44 -13.60
CA SER A 61 26.80 5.48 -14.46
C SER A 61 26.99 4.56 -15.66
N ALA A 62 25.91 3.92 -16.10
CA ALA A 62 25.88 3.13 -17.31
C ALA A 62 24.69 3.51 -18.18
N LEU A 63 24.89 3.42 -19.49
CA LEU A 63 23.87 3.70 -20.50
C LEU A 63 23.49 2.44 -21.26
N ALA A 64 22.21 2.32 -21.56
CA ALA A 64 21.70 1.40 -22.55
C ALA A 64 21.67 2.09 -23.92
N ILE A 65 22.56 1.71 -24.82
CA ILE A 65 22.71 2.27 -26.16
C ILE A 65 21.94 1.41 -27.15
N ASN A 66 20.99 2.02 -27.87
CA ASN A 66 20.36 1.40 -29.02
C ASN A 66 21.27 1.57 -30.24
N VAL A 67 21.86 0.47 -30.71
CA VAL A 67 22.87 0.44 -31.78
C VAL A 67 22.29 0.95 -33.10
N LYS A 68 21.05 0.57 -33.44
CA LYS A 68 20.38 1.01 -34.68
C LYS A 68 20.09 2.50 -34.71
N LYS A 69 19.75 3.08 -33.55
CA LYS A 69 19.46 4.51 -33.41
C LYS A 69 20.71 5.35 -33.10
N ASN A 70 21.83 4.69 -32.79
CA ASN A 70 23.03 5.29 -32.24
C ASN A 70 22.72 6.29 -31.10
N LYS A 71 21.89 5.87 -30.14
CA LYS A 71 21.35 6.75 -29.10
C LYS A 71 21.19 6.02 -27.77
N ALA A 72 21.52 6.69 -26.67
CA ALA A 72 21.19 6.20 -25.33
C ALA A 72 19.68 6.21 -25.08
N VAL A 73 19.13 5.10 -24.61
CA VAL A 73 17.69 4.89 -24.38
C VAL A 73 17.36 4.55 -22.92
N GLY A 74 18.38 4.41 -22.08
CA GLY A 74 18.21 4.23 -20.65
C GLY A 74 19.51 4.50 -19.90
N MET A 75 19.39 4.81 -18.62
CA MET A 75 20.47 5.21 -17.73
C MET A 75 20.27 4.57 -16.37
N VAL A 76 21.37 4.15 -15.75
CA VAL A 76 21.41 3.74 -14.35
C VAL A 76 22.60 4.41 -13.66
N ASN A 77 22.36 5.02 -12.51
CA ASN A 77 23.39 5.58 -11.64
C ASN A 77 23.43 4.77 -10.34
N PHE A 78 24.63 4.40 -9.89
CA PHE A 78 24.81 3.57 -8.71
C PHE A 78 26.13 3.89 -8.01
N LEU A 79 26.20 3.65 -6.71
CA LEU A 79 27.37 3.96 -5.88
C LEU A 79 27.60 2.92 -4.80
N SER A 80 28.85 2.79 -4.37
CA SER A 80 29.23 1.92 -3.25
C SER A 80 29.27 2.71 -1.94
N HIS A 81 28.82 2.10 -0.85
CA HIS A 81 29.01 2.64 0.50
C HIS A 81 29.26 1.54 1.54
N HIS A 82 29.83 1.93 2.68
CA HIS A 82 30.05 1.02 3.81
C HIS A 82 28.73 0.65 4.50
N SER A 83 28.68 -0.56 5.04
CA SER A 83 27.62 -1.07 5.89
C SER A 83 28.23 -1.46 7.24
N THR A 84 27.54 -1.18 8.34
CA THR A 84 27.92 -1.70 9.67
C THR A 84 27.38 -3.10 9.92
N TRP A 85 26.61 -3.65 8.97
CA TRP A 85 25.95 -4.94 9.06
C TRP A 85 26.53 -5.98 8.11
N ASP A 86 27.38 -5.55 7.16
CA ASP A 86 28.01 -6.41 6.17
C ASP A 86 29.54 -6.24 6.23
N VAL A 87 30.23 -7.34 5.95
CA VAL A 87 31.70 -7.37 5.87
C VAL A 87 32.18 -6.66 4.60
N THR A 88 31.37 -6.64 3.54
CA THR A 88 31.65 -5.96 2.28
C THR A 88 30.90 -4.64 2.21
N GLU A 89 31.32 -3.75 1.31
CA GLU A 89 30.48 -2.61 0.93
C GLU A 89 29.18 -3.09 0.24
N VAL A 90 28.24 -2.17 0.14
CA VAL A 90 26.91 -2.36 -0.45
C VAL A 90 26.75 -1.37 -1.61
N ILE A 91 26.13 -1.83 -2.70
CA ILE A 91 25.79 -1.00 -3.84
C ILE A 91 24.37 -0.44 -3.67
N TYR A 92 24.28 0.89 -3.70
CA TYR A 92 23.01 1.59 -3.79
C TYR A 92 22.76 2.00 -5.25
N LEU A 93 21.69 1.48 -5.84
CA LEU A 93 21.20 1.89 -7.16
C LEU A 93 20.34 3.14 -6.96
N ASN A 94 20.95 4.30 -7.22
CA ASN A 94 20.39 5.61 -6.90
C ASN A 94 19.32 6.05 -7.92
N ASP A 95 19.61 5.91 -9.21
CA ASP A 95 18.71 6.36 -10.27
C ASP A 95 18.56 5.27 -11.35
N LEU A 96 17.33 5.05 -11.80
CA LEU A 96 17.03 4.22 -12.96
C LEU A 96 16.02 4.92 -13.86
N TYR A 97 16.39 5.12 -15.12
CA TYR A 97 15.51 5.73 -16.10
C TYR A 97 15.60 5.05 -17.45
N VAL A 98 14.45 4.91 -18.11
CA VAL A 98 14.34 4.44 -19.50
C VAL A 98 13.47 5.45 -20.24
N ASP A 99 13.96 5.88 -21.41
CA ASP A 99 13.26 6.78 -22.33
C ASP A 99 11.83 6.28 -22.54
N GLU A 100 10.84 7.16 -22.44
CA GLU A 100 9.43 6.79 -22.40
C GLU A 100 9.00 5.97 -23.63
N ASN A 101 9.58 6.25 -24.79
CA ASN A 101 9.31 5.58 -26.06
C ASN A 101 9.97 4.19 -26.17
N GLU A 102 10.83 3.86 -25.22
CA GLU A 102 11.64 2.64 -25.18
C GLU A 102 11.28 1.73 -24.00
N ARG A 103 10.33 2.15 -23.15
CA ARG A 103 9.85 1.36 -22.01
C ARG A 103 9.16 0.07 -22.44
N VAL A 104 9.05 -0.88 -21.51
CA VAL A 104 8.43 -2.22 -21.70
C VAL A 104 9.22 -3.14 -22.66
N LYS A 105 10.38 -2.70 -23.16
CA LYS A 105 11.30 -3.52 -23.99
C LYS A 105 12.37 -4.27 -23.19
N GLY A 106 12.20 -4.41 -21.88
CA GLY A 106 13.16 -5.08 -21.00
C GLY A 106 14.44 -4.30 -20.67
N ILE A 107 14.59 -3.06 -21.13
CA ILE A 107 15.80 -2.23 -20.93
C ILE A 107 16.11 -2.01 -19.44
N GLY A 108 15.11 -1.63 -18.64
CA GLY A 108 15.30 -1.39 -17.20
C GLY A 108 15.79 -2.63 -16.46
N ARG A 109 15.27 -3.81 -16.82
CA ARG A 109 15.75 -5.09 -16.27
C ARG A 109 17.23 -5.31 -16.57
N ARG A 110 17.63 -5.12 -17.82
CA ARG A 110 19.02 -5.32 -18.26
C ARG A 110 19.97 -4.32 -17.59
N LEU A 111 19.54 -3.09 -17.32
CA LEU A 111 20.31 -2.10 -16.55
C LEU A 111 20.52 -2.56 -15.10
N ILE A 112 19.49 -3.08 -14.44
CA ILE A 112 19.61 -3.64 -13.09
C ILE A 112 20.55 -4.86 -13.08
N GLU A 113 20.38 -5.77 -14.03
CA GLU A 113 21.24 -6.95 -14.17
C GLU A 113 22.71 -6.58 -14.49
N PHE A 114 22.95 -5.47 -15.18
CA PHE A 114 24.30 -4.92 -15.35
C PHE A 114 24.89 -4.49 -14.00
N VAL A 115 24.12 -3.78 -13.16
CA VAL A 115 24.56 -3.39 -11.81
C VAL A 115 24.86 -4.62 -10.95
N TYR A 116 24.05 -5.68 -11.03
CA TYR A 116 24.30 -6.93 -10.31
C TYR A 116 25.63 -7.57 -10.71
N LYS A 117 25.90 -7.67 -12.00
CA LYS A 117 27.16 -8.24 -12.50
C LYS A 117 28.38 -7.41 -12.06
N GLU A 118 28.26 -6.08 -12.07
CA GLU A 118 29.35 -5.22 -11.60
C GLU A 118 29.54 -5.31 -10.09
N ALA A 119 28.46 -5.40 -9.31
CA ALA A 119 28.50 -5.63 -7.87
C ALA A 119 29.19 -6.95 -7.53
N ASP A 120 28.85 -8.04 -8.23
CA ASP A 120 29.51 -9.35 -8.10
C ASP A 120 31.00 -9.27 -8.44
N ARG A 121 31.36 -8.58 -9.54
CA ARG A 121 32.75 -8.40 -9.99
C ARG A 121 33.58 -7.59 -8.99
N MET A 122 32.95 -6.64 -8.29
CA MET A 122 33.59 -5.81 -7.25
C MET A 122 33.69 -6.53 -5.90
N GLY A 123 33.07 -7.70 -5.73
CA GLY A 123 32.99 -8.40 -4.45
C GLY A 123 32.05 -7.73 -3.44
N THR A 124 31.07 -6.95 -3.93
CA THR A 124 30.08 -6.21 -3.13
C THR A 124 28.66 -6.57 -3.60
N PRO A 125 28.24 -7.84 -3.51
CA PRO A 125 27.06 -8.36 -4.21
C PRO A 125 25.72 -7.81 -3.69
N SER A 126 25.71 -7.23 -2.49
CA SER A 126 24.52 -6.62 -1.91
C SER A 126 24.14 -5.36 -2.68
N VAL A 127 23.02 -5.40 -3.40
CA VAL A 127 22.47 -4.26 -4.16
C VAL A 127 21.07 -3.95 -3.65
N TYR A 128 20.78 -2.68 -3.37
CA TYR A 128 19.43 -2.22 -3.04
C TYR A 128 19.09 -0.88 -3.70
N TRP A 129 17.79 -0.60 -3.75
CA TRP A 129 17.24 0.69 -4.14
C TRP A 129 15.90 0.89 -3.44
N THR A 130 15.39 2.12 -3.49
CA THR A 130 14.06 2.48 -3.00
C THR A 130 13.22 3.04 -4.15
N THR A 131 11.91 3.03 -3.98
CA THR A 131 10.98 3.64 -4.92
C THR A 131 9.73 4.08 -4.17
N ASP A 132 8.99 5.02 -4.74
CA ASP A 132 7.73 5.46 -4.16
C ASP A 132 6.70 4.33 -4.13
N HIS A 133 5.93 4.27 -3.04
CA HIS A 133 4.89 3.27 -2.83
C HIS A 133 3.79 3.33 -3.92
N PHE A 134 3.60 4.48 -4.56
CA PHE A 134 2.68 4.68 -5.68
C PHE A 134 3.30 4.46 -7.08
N ASN A 135 4.61 4.22 -7.19
CA ASN A 135 5.26 3.91 -8.47
C ASN A 135 5.05 2.43 -8.87
N HIS A 136 3.77 2.05 -9.05
CA HIS A 136 3.39 0.67 -9.35
C HIS A 136 4.03 0.15 -10.65
N ARG A 137 4.24 1.02 -11.64
CA ARG A 137 4.90 0.65 -12.90
C ARG A 137 6.34 0.17 -12.67
N ALA A 138 7.12 0.88 -11.85
CA ALA A 138 8.47 0.46 -11.51
C ALA A 138 8.47 -0.77 -10.60
N GLN A 139 7.54 -0.84 -9.63
CA GLN A 139 7.39 -2.00 -8.74
C GLN A 139 7.10 -3.31 -9.49
N LEU A 140 6.35 -3.29 -10.60
CA LEU A 140 6.12 -4.46 -11.45
C LEU A 140 7.41 -5.02 -12.08
N LEU A 141 8.40 -4.16 -12.33
CA LEU A 141 9.73 -4.59 -12.75
C LEU A 141 10.51 -5.12 -11.54
N TYR A 142 10.54 -4.35 -10.44
CA TYR A 142 11.36 -4.66 -9.27
C TYR A 142 11.01 -6.00 -8.64
N THR A 143 9.72 -6.30 -8.50
CA THR A 143 9.23 -7.61 -8.00
C THR A 143 9.70 -8.82 -8.81
N LYS A 144 10.17 -8.63 -10.06
CA LYS A 144 10.71 -9.70 -10.90
C LYS A 144 12.22 -9.89 -10.78
N VAL A 145 12.94 -8.87 -10.28
CA VAL A 145 14.41 -8.85 -10.24
C VAL A 145 14.95 -8.76 -8.82
N SER A 146 14.11 -8.49 -7.82
CA SER A 146 14.48 -8.40 -6.41
C SER A 146 13.37 -8.89 -5.49
N LYS A 147 13.69 -8.98 -4.19
CA LYS A 147 12.73 -9.28 -3.12
C LYS A 147 12.41 -8.01 -2.35
N LEU A 148 11.12 -7.72 -2.17
CA LEU A 148 10.66 -6.59 -1.36
C LEU A 148 11.07 -6.80 0.12
N SER A 149 11.66 -5.77 0.72
CA SER A 149 11.94 -5.70 2.15
C SER A 149 10.86 -4.86 2.84
N SER A 150 10.23 -5.41 3.88
CA SER A 150 9.24 -4.69 4.70
C SER A 150 9.86 -3.81 5.79
N LYS A 151 11.19 -3.69 5.84
CA LYS A 151 11.91 -3.05 6.96
C LYS A 151 12.26 -1.57 6.76
N HIS A 152 12.03 -1.00 5.58
CA HIS A 152 12.52 0.35 5.25
C HIS A 152 11.39 1.36 5.16
N ILE A 153 11.40 2.30 6.12
CA ILE A 153 10.72 3.60 6.03
C ILE A 153 11.81 4.64 5.78
N SER A 154 11.69 5.43 4.71
CA SER A 154 12.63 6.51 4.43
C SER A 154 12.27 7.72 5.30
N ILE A 155 13.13 8.06 6.24
CA ILE A 155 12.99 9.24 7.10
C ILE A 155 14.22 10.13 6.83
N SER A 156 13.99 11.38 6.42
CA SER A 156 15.06 12.31 6.03
C SER A 156 15.04 13.58 6.88
N TYR A 157 16.23 14.08 7.25
CA TYR A 157 16.43 15.40 7.85
C TYR A 157 17.31 16.26 6.92
N SER A 158 16.99 17.53 6.79
CA SER A 158 17.86 18.53 6.15
C SER A 158 17.80 19.86 6.93
N ASN A 159 18.93 20.56 7.02
CA ASN A 159 18.98 21.87 7.71
C ASN A 159 18.06 22.92 7.08
N SER A 160 17.67 22.74 5.81
CA SER A 160 16.67 23.59 5.14
C SER A 160 15.26 23.48 5.72
N PHE A 161 14.92 22.40 6.46
CA PHE A 161 13.65 22.32 7.19
C PHE A 161 13.56 23.36 8.31
N ASN A 162 14.68 23.72 8.95
CA ASN A 162 14.70 24.72 10.03
C ASN A 162 14.54 26.16 9.52
N LEU A 163 14.99 26.47 8.29
CA LEU A 163 14.85 27.81 7.70
C LEU A 163 13.39 28.16 7.34
N ILE A 164 12.52 27.16 7.14
CA ILE A 164 11.08 27.35 6.99
C ILE A 164 10.44 27.64 8.35
N ARG A 165 11.00 27.08 9.43
CA ARG A 165 10.55 27.28 10.81
C ARG A 165 10.83 28.70 11.32
N ASP A 166 11.94 29.30 10.91
CA ASP A 166 12.33 30.65 11.34
C ASP A 166 11.57 31.78 10.64
N LYS A 167 10.83 31.51 9.55
CA LYS A 167 10.19 32.56 8.74
C LYS A 167 8.68 32.69 8.83
N ASN A 168 7.97 31.91 9.66
CA ASN A 168 6.60 32.27 10.03
C ASN A 168 6.11 31.50 11.29
N ILE A 169 5.71 32.31 12.28
CA ILE A 169 4.88 32.01 13.46
C ILE A 169 5.63 31.51 14.70
N ILE A 170 5.78 32.46 15.64
CA ILE A 170 5.84 32.19 17.09
C ILE A 170 4.63 31.35 17.46
N ILE A 171 4.80 30.03 17.58
CA ILE A 171 3.98 29.22 18.48
C ILE A 171 4.95 28.68 19.52
N ASN A 172 5.06 29.40 20.62
CA ASN A 172 5.56 28.84 21.87
C ASN A 172 4.64 27.67 22.22
N ASN A 173 5.13 26.45 22.02
CA ASN A 173 4.83 25.22 22.76
C ASN A 173 5.35 24.03 21.92
N GLU A 174 6.65 23.74 22.01
CA GLU A 174 7.08 22.35 21.78
C GLU A 174 6.84 21.59 23.09
N PRO A 175 6.06 20.50 23.08
CA PRO A 175 5.90 19.71 24.28
C PRO A 175 7.13 18.85 24.54
N PRO A 176 7.38 18.47 25.81
CA PRO A 176 8.53 17.65 26.17
C PRO A 176 8.43 16.26 25.52
N PHE A 177 9.60 15.66 25.29
CA PHE A 177 9.90 14.37 24.64
C PHE A 177 9.10 13.14 25.13
N ASN A 178 8.17 13.29 26.09
CA ASN A 178 7.30 12.25 26.62
C ASN A 178 5.86 12.27 26.05
N GLU A 179 5.47 13.31 25.31
CA GLU A 179 4.11 13.44 24.77
C GLU A 179 3.89 12.62 23.49
N TYR A 180 4.96 12.37 22.70
CA TYR A 180 4.88 11.65 21.43
C TYR A 180 4.42 10.19 21.55
N TYR A 181 4.71 9.52 22.68
CA TYR A 181 4.23 8.15 22.92
C TYR A 181 2.76 8.11 23.36
N ASN A 182 2.29 9.11 24.09
CA ASN A 182 0.86 9.27 24.39
C ASN A 182 0.09 9.63 23.13
N ASP A 183 0.63 10.53 22.29
CA ASP A 183 0.03 10.89 21.00
C ASP A 183 -0.04 9.71 20.05
N LYS A 184 0.96 8.83 20.02
CA LYS A 184 0.89 7.60 19.20
C LYS A 184 -0.19 6.64 19.70
N ALA A 185 -0.28 6.39 21.00
CA ALA A 185 -1.33 5.53 21.55
C ALA A 185 -2.72 6.16 21.38
N ILE A 186 -2.85 7.47 21.52
CA ILE A 186 -4.10 8.21 21.30
C ILE A 186 -4.47 8.23 19.81
N TYR A 187 -3.50 8.44 18.92
CA TYR A 187 -3.66 8.42 17.47
C TYR A 187 -4.01 7.02 16.97
N GLU A 188 -3.31 5.97 17.43
CA GLU A 188 -3.62 4.58 17.13
C GLU A 188 -5.01 4.19 17.64
N ASN A 189 -5.41 4.62 18.84
CA ASN A 189 -6.76 4.41 19.35
C ASN A 189 -7.83 5.19 18.56
N THR A 190 -7.52 6.41 18.12
CA THR A 190 -8.42 7.24 17.32
C THR A 190 -8.59 6.64 15.92
N MET A 191 -7.49 6.26 15.27
CA MET A 191 -7.51 5.64 13.94
C MET A 191 -8.17 4.26 13.99
N MET A 192 -7.92 3.44 15.03
CA MET A 192 -8.59 2.15 15.20
C MET A 192 -10.09 2.32 15.43
N LYS A 193 -10.50 3.35 16.18
CA LYS A 193 -11.91 3.72 16.36
C LYS A 193 -12.55 4.16 15.05
N GLU A 194 -11.87 4.98 14.25
CA GLU A 194 -12.35 5.40 12.93
C GLU A 194 -12.47 4.22 11.96
N ILE A 195 -11.44 3.36 11.88
CA ILE A 195 -11.48 2.13 11.08
C ILE A 195 -12.64 1.25 11.49
N GLY A 196 -12.86 1.05 12.80
CA GLY A 196 -14.01 0.29 13.30
C GLY A 196 -15.35 0.90 12.87
N ASN A 197 -15.49 2.23 12.91
CA ASN A 197 -16.71 2.91 12.47
C ASN A 197 -16.94 2.75 10.97
N TYR A 198 -15.90 2.92 10.14
CA TYR A 198 -15.99 2.71 8.69
C TYR A 198 -16.25 1.25 8.32
N ALA A 199 -15.71 0.30 9.07
CA ALA A 199 -15.98 -1.13 8.89
C ALA A 199 -17.47 -1.44 9.14
N TRP A 200 -18.07 -0.88 10.19
CA TRP A 200 -19.52 -1.03 10.44
C TRP A 200 -20.38 -0.33 9.39
N LEU A 201 -19.98 0.85 8.90
CA LEU A 201 -20.67 1.52 7.79
C LEU A 201 -20.64 0.66 6.53
N GLN A 202 -19.48 0.12 6.17
CA GLN A 202 -19.32 -0.77 5.03
C GLN A 202 -20.14 -2.05 5.19
N PHE A 203 -20.14 -2.65 6.38
CA PHE A 203 -20.92 -3.84 6.72
C PHE A 203 -22.41 -3.62 6.46
N HIS A 204 -22.99 -2.54 6.99
CA HIS A 204 -24.40 -2.22 6.80
C HIS A 204 -24.72 -1.87 5.34
N GLU A 205 -23.82 -1.17 4.64
CA GLU A 205 -24.01 -0.83 3.24
C GLU A 205 -23.99 -2.08 2.34
N ILE A 206 -23.11 -3.04 2.60
CA ILE A 206 -23.08 -4.32 1.87
C ILE A 206 -24.37 -5.12 2.09
N ILE A 207 -24.83 -5.22 3.34
CA ILE A 207 -26.12 -5.85 3.66
C ILE A 207 -27.29 -5.12 2.97
N ASN A 208 -27.22 -3.79 2.88
CA ASN A 208 -28.26 -3.00 2.24
C ASN A 208 -28.23 -3.11 0.70
N ASN A 209 -27.12 -3.48 0.07
CA ASN A 209 -27.02 -3.58 -1.39
C ASN A 209 -27.02 -5.01 -1.92
N ILE A 210 -27.05 -6.02 -1.04
CA ILE A 210 -27.12 -7.40 -1.49
C ILE A 210 -28.50 -7.71 -2.08
N ASP A 211 -28.50 -8.36 -3.25
CA ASP A 211 -29.70 -8.68 -4.02
C ASP A 211 -30.27 -10.04 -3.59
N ILE A 212 -30.83 -10.09 -2.37
CA ILE A 212 -31.54 -11.26 -1.84
C ILE A 212 -33.04 -10.93 -1.80
N SER A 213 -33.79 -11.56 -2.69
CA SER A 213 -35.24 -11.38 -2.85
C SER A 213 -35.97 -12.73 -2.73
N MET A 214 -37.15 -12.75 -2.09
CA MET A 214 -38.01 -13.94 -2.06
C MET A 214 -38.54 -14.32 -3.46
N ASP A 215 -38.51 -13.39 -4.41
CA ASP A 215 -39.07 -13.54 -5.77
C ASP A 215 -38.01 -13.88 -6.84
N TYR A 216 -36.73 -13.94 -6.47
CA TYR A 216 -35.62 -14.22 -7.40
C TYR A 216 -35.36 -15.73 -7.57
N LYS A 217 -34.79 -16.15 -8.72
CA LYS A 217 -34.49 -17.57 -9.00
C LYS A 217 -33.66 -18.22 -7.88
N VAL A 218 -34.11 -19.38 -7.38
CA VAL A 218 -33.48 -20.15 -6.28
C VAL A 218 -31.96 -20.30 -6.41
N THR A 219 -31.45 -20.51 -7.63
CA THR A 219 -30.02 -20.68 -7.91
C THR A 219 -29.20 -19.39 -7.79
N GLN A 220 -29.80 -18.23 -8.10
CA GLN A 220 -29.15 -16.93 -7.99
C GLN A 220 -29.14 -16.44 -6.55
N ASN A 221 -30.24 -16.65 -5.82
CA ASN A 221 -30.29 -16.40 -4.37
C ASN A 221 -29.22 -17.20 -3.63
N LYS A 222 -29.04 -18.49 -3.95
CA LYS A 222 -27.98 -19.31 -3.32
C LYS A 222 -26.58 -18.72 -3.51
N LYS A 223 -26.25 -18.21 -4.70
CA LYS A 223 -24.94 -17.62 -4.98
C LYS A 223 -24.71 -16.33 -4.19
N GLU A 224 -25.72 -15.48 -4.04
CA GLU A 224 -25.61 -14.26 -3.23
C GLU A 224 -25.51 -14.59 -1.74
N CYS A 225 -26.24 -15.60 -1.26
CA CYS A 225 -26.10 -16.09 0.11
C CYS A 225 -24.70 -16.64 0.39
N ASP A 226 -24.13 -17.43 -0.52
CA ASP A 226 -22.77 -17.98 -0.35
C ASP A 226 -21.71 -16.86 -0.32
N LYS A 227 -21.92 -15.76 -1.05
CA LYS A 227 -21.05 -14.58 -1.00
C LYS A 227 -21.17 -13.84 0.33
N LEU A 228 -22.41 -13.66 0.81
CA LEU A 228 -22.69 -13.02 2.08
C LEU A 228 -22.09 -13.78 3.24
N ASP A 229 -22.29 -15.10 3.27
CA ASP A 229 -21.75 -15.99 4.29
C ASP A 229 -20.22 -15.89 4.36
N LYS A 230 -19.55 -15.93 3.21
CA LYS A 230 -18.10 -15.72 3.12
C LYS A 230 -17.67 -14.32 3.56
N PHE A 231 -18.39 -13.28 3.15
CA PHE A 231 -18.09 -11.92 3.56
C PHE A 231 -18.18 -11.77 5.08
N LEU A 232 -19.24 -12.30 5.71
CA LEU A 232 -19.46 -12.20 7.14
C LEU A 232 -18.45 -13.02 7.96
N GLN A 233 -18.08 -14.22 7.49
CA GLN A 233 -17.00 -15.00 8.09
C GLN A 233 -15.66 -14.26 8.01
N LEU A 234 -15.30 -13.73 6.84
CA LEU A 234 -14.07 -12.94 6.68
C LEU A 234 -14.09 -11.65 7.50
N PHE A 235 -15.24 -10.98 7.60
CA PHE A 235 -15.41 -9.78 8.42
C PHE A 235 -15.18 -10.09 9.90
N SER A 236 -15.65 -11.25 10.37
CA SER A 236 -15.43 -11.74 11.73
C SER A 236 -13.95 -12.08 11.98
N ASP A 237 -13.35 -12.90 11.13
CA ASP A 237 -11.98 -13.40 11.30
C ASP A 237 -10.91 -12.30 11.21
N LEU A 238 -11.23 -11.22 10.48
CA LEU A 238 -10.35 -10.07 10.30
C LEU A 238 -10.72 -8.88 11.19
N TYR A 239 -11.69 -9.04 12.11
CA TYR A 239 -12.16 -7.94 12.93
C TYR A 239 -11.02 -7.42 13.84
N PRO A 240 -10.69 -6.10 13.82
CA PRO A 240 -9.49 -5.60 14.47
C PRO A 240 -9.48 -5.79 15.99
N ASN A 241 -8.29 -6.08 16.53
CA ASN A 241 -8.07 -6.09 17.97
C ASN A 241 -8.16 -4.67 18.53
N CYS A 242 -8.90 -4.51 19.65
CA CYS A 242 -9.05 -3.24 20.34
C CYS A 242 -8.51 -3.39 21.77
N ASN A 243 -7.54 -2.57 22.19
CA ASN A 243 -7.04 -2.54 23.57
C ASN A 243 -6.63 -3.90 24.16
N SER A 244 -5.88 -4.72 23.41
CA SER A 244 -5.44 -6.07 23.83
C SER A 244 -6.56 -7.13 23.91
N LEU A 245 -7.78 -6.80 23.51
CA LEU A 245 -8.85 -7.77 23.31
C LEU A 245 -8.77 -8.35 21.89
N HIS A 246 -8.91 -9.66 21.79
CA HIS A 246 -8.97 -10.38 20.52
C HIS A 246 -10.34 -10.14 19.85
N GLY A 247 -10.40 -9.13 18.98
CA GLY A 247 -11.64 -8.65 18.37
C GLY A 247 -12.34 -9.72 17.53
N SER A 248 -11.54 -10.51 16.79
CA SER A 248 -12.02 -11.67 16.01
C SER A 248 -12.61 -12.77 16.89
N ASP A 249 -11.98 -13.07 18.03
CA ASP A 249 -12.44 -14.12 18.95
C ASP A 249 -13.80 -13.75 19.55
N MET A 250 -13.95 -12.48 19.98
CA MET A 250 -15.21 -11.95 20.49
C MET A 250 -16.31 -11.95 19.43
N PHE A 251 -15.98 -11.63 18.18
CA PHE A 251 -16.94 -11.62 17.08
C PHE A 251 -17.39 -13.06 16.76
N ASN A 252 -16.44 -14.00 16.69
CA ASN A 252 -16.73 -15.41 16.47
C ASN A 252 -17.60 -16.01 17.59
N GLU A 253 -17.35 -15.68 18.86
CA GLU A 253 -18.21 -16.07 20.00
C GLU A 253 -19.65 -15.52 19.85
N ILE A 254 -19.80 -14.29 19.36
CA ILE A 254 -21.13 -13.73 19.07
C ILE A 254 -21.81 -14.53 17.96
N LEU A 255 -21.10 -14.93 16.90
CA LEU A 255 -21.65 -15.69 15.78
C LEU A 255 -22.04 -17.13 16.16
N GLU A 256 -21.37 -17.76 17.13
CA GLU A 256 -21.75 -19.08 17.66
C GLU A 256 -23.17 -19.08 18.25
N THR A 257 -23.55 -17.99 18.90
CA THR A 257 -24.88 -17.83 19.53
C THR A 257 -25.88 -17.07 18.66
N ASN A 258 -25.42 -16.45 17.58
CA ASN A 258 -26.23 -15.65 16.66
C ASN A 258 -25.90 -16.02 15.21
N PRO A 259 -26.30 -17.23 14.77
CA PRO A 259 -25.94 -17.72 13.45
C PRO A 259 -26.43 -16.77 12.36
N ILE A 260 -25.63 -16.65 11.30
CA ILE A 260 -25.98 -15.84 10.12
C ILE A 260 -27.31 -16.36 9.57
N PRO A 261 -28.34 -15.50 9.41
CA PRO A 261 -29.63 -15.91 8.89
C PRO A 261 -29.55 -16.08 7.36
N THR A 262 -28.74 -17.04 6.91
CA THR A 262 -28.37 -17.27 5.52
C THR A 262 -29.61 -17.41 4.65
N CYS A 263 -29.70 -16.60 3.59
CA CYS A 263 -30.85 -16.50 2.68
C CYS A 263 -32.18 -16.03 3.28
N SER A 264 -32.18 -15.41 4.46
CA SER A 264 -33.37 -14.70 4.94
C SER A 264 -33.65 -13.47 4.08
N ASN A 265 -34.88 -12.95 4.17
CA ASN A 265 -35.18 -11.70 3.47
C ASN A 265 -34.27 -10.56 3.96
N LYS A 266 -34.08 -9.57 3.10
CA LYS A 266 -33.21 -8.42 3.33
C LYS A 266 -33.51 -7.67 4.64
N PHE A 267 -34.78 -7.61 5.04
CA PHE A 267 -35.21 -6.95 6.27
C PHE A 267 -34.65 -7.67 7.52
N ILE A 268 -34.78 -9.01 7.59
CA ILE A 268 -34.24 -9.84 8.67
C ILE A 268 -32.72 -9.70 8.74
N LEU A 269 -32.05 -9.67 7.59
CA LEU A 269 -30.59 -9.54 7.53
C LEU A 269 -30.10 -8.18 8.05
N LYS A 270 -30.79 -7.08 7.74
CA LYS A 270 -30.50 -5.75 8.29
C LYS A 270 -30.63 -5.72 9.80
N TRP A 271 -31.71 -6.30 10.33
CA TRP A 271 -31.94 -6.39 11.78
C TRP A 271 -30.90 -7.26 12.48
N TRP A 272 -30.58 -8.41 11.90
CA TRP A 272 -29.49 -9.25 12.41
C TRP A 272 -28.17 -8.49 12.40
N GLY A 273 -27.82 -7.81 11.31
CA GLY A 273 -26.60 -7.02 11.22
C GLY A 273 -26.51 -5.94 12.30
N CYS A 274 -27.63 -5.26 12.58
CA CYS A 274 -27.74 -4.31 13.68
C CYS A 274 -27.55 -4.99 15.06
N HIS A 275 -28.17 -6.14 15.26
CA HIS A 275 -28.08 -6.91 16.50
C HIS A 275 -26.63 -7.31 16.81
N ILE A 276 -25.90 -7.84 15.81
CA ILE A 276 -24.49 -8.21 15.96
C ILE A 276 -23.62 -6.99 16.27
N HIS A 277 -23.86 -5.87 15.58
CA HIS A 277 -23.17 -4.60 15.87
C HIS A 277 -23.32 -4.19 17.33
N ASN A 278 -24.55 -4.23 17.88
CA ASN A 278 -24.79 -3.84 19.26
C ASN A 278 -24.31 -4.87 20.29
N LYS A 279 -24.33 -6.17 19.98
CA LYS A 279 -23.64 -7.20 20.81
C LYS A 279 -22.13 -6.93 20.88
N MET A 280 -21.52 -6.52 19.78
CA MET A 280 -20.10 -6.15 19.76
C MET A 280 -19.84 -4.85 20.53
N ASN A 281 -20.68 -3.83 20.37
CA ASN A 281 -20.58 -2.59 21.16
C ASN A 281 -20.69 -2.86 22.65
N LEU A 282 -21.61 -3.73 23.07
CA LEU A 282 -21.74 -4.14 24.47
C LEU A 282 -20.46 -4.80 24.99
N LYS A 283 -19.89 -5.77 24.26
CA LYS A 283 -18.64 -6.42 24.67
C LYS A 283 -17.44 -5.45 24.67
N LEU A 284 -17.47 -4.39 23.86
CA LEU A 284 -16.45 -3.35 23.80
C LEU A 284 -16.70 -2.17 24.75
N GLY A 285 -17.79 -2.19 25.54
CA GLY A 285 -18.18 -1.09 26.42
C GLY A 285 -18.55 0.21 25.69
N LYS A 286 -19.04 0.12 24.45
CA LYS A 286 -19.49 1.24 23.61
C LYS A 286 -21.01 1.45 23.74
N ASN A 287 -21.45 2.67 23.41
CA ASN A 287 -22.87 2.99 23.31
C ASN A 287 -23.56 2.18 22.21
N GLU A 288 -24.86 1.94 22.40
CA GLU A 288 -25.70 1.35 21.38
C GLU A 288 -25.76 2.23 20.12
N PHE A 289 -25.69 1.60 18.95
CA PHE A 289 -25.84 2.26 17.66
C PHE A 289 -27.31 2.26 17.25
N ASP A 290 -27.82 3.45 16.92
CA ASP A 290 -29.19 3.62 16.43
C ASP A 290 -29.29 3.21 14.95
N CYS A 291 -29.86 2.02 14.74
CA CYS A 291 -30.04 1.46 13.41
C CYS A 291 -31.28 1.99 12.68
N TYR A 292 -32.07 2.89 13.26
CA TYR A 292 -33.33 3.36 12.65
C TYR A 292 -33.12 3.98 11.25
N ASN A 293 -31.97 4.62 11.05
CA ASN A 293 -31.58 5.23 9.78
C ASN A 293 -31.16 4.22 8.69
N LEU A 294 -31.04 2.92 9.02
CA LEU A 294 -30.73 1.85 8.06
C LEU A 294 -31.98 1.29 7.36
N PHE A 295 -33.17 1.72 7.78
CA PHE A 295 -34.46 1.23 7.27
C PHE A 295 -35.24 2.34 6.56
N THR A 296 -35.94 1.99 5.48
CA THR A 296 -36.85 2.91 4.80
C THR A 296 -38.13 3.12 5.62
N LYS A 297 -38.84 4.24 5.40
CA LYS A 297 -40.14 4.50 6.03
C LYS A 297 -41.16 3.39 5.75
N GLU A 298 -41.09 2.80 4.57
CA GLU A 298 -41.93 1.66 4.17
C GLU A 298 -41.53 0.38 4.93
N GLU A 299 -40.25 0.07 5.08
CA GLU A 299 -39.78 -1.09 5.87
C GLU A 299 -40.21 -0.98 7.35
N LEU A 300 -40.27 0.24 7.88
CA LEU A 300 -40.72 0.52 9.25
C LEU A 300 -42.24 0.51 9.41
N SER A 301 -43.01 0.76 8.34
CA SER A 301 -44.47 0.77 8.37
C SER A 301 -45.12 -0.56 7.97
N SER A 302 -44.40 -1.44 7.26
CA SER A 302 -44.99 -2.59 6.55
C SER A 302 -44.96 -3.93 7.30
N ASN A 303 -44.63 -3.96 8.58
CA ASN A 303 -44.69 -5.21 9.35
C ASN A 303 -45.61 -5.05 10.56
N ASP A 304 -46.68 -5.84 10.54
CA ASP A 304 -47.57 -6.21 11.66
C ASP A 304 -46.82 -6.97 12.78
N ILE A 305 -45.62 -6.52 13.13
CA ILE A 305 -44.86 -7.03 14.25
C ILE A 305 -44.59 -5.88 15.21
N LYS A 306 -45.50 -5.71 16.17
CA LYS A 306 -45.24 -4.97 17.40
C LYS A 306 -44.14 -5.71 18.19
N PHE A 307 -42.88 -5.44 17.89
CA PHE A 307 -41.84 -5.67 18.87
C PHE A 307 -41.90 -4.52 19.88
N ASN A 308 -42.64 -4.75 20.95
CA ASN A 308 -42.54 -3.96 22.16
C ASN A 308 -41.10 -3.99 22.67
N LYS A 309 -40.76 -2.97 23.46
CA LYS A 309 -39.61 -2.73 24.35
C LYS A 309 -39.18 -3.93 25.25
N VAL A 310 -39.14 -5.16 24.75
CA VAL A 310 -39.26 -6.40 25.53
C VAL A 310 -38.00 -7.25 25.58
N THR A 311 -36.98 -7.00 24.76
CA THR A 311 -35.74 -7.82 24.81
C THR A 311 -34.76 -7.46 25.92
N LEU A 312 -35.01 -6.42 26.72
CA LEU A 312 -34.25 -6.16 27.95
C LEU A 312 -34.85 -6.83 29.20
N GLU A 313 -36.14 -7.21 29.21
CA GLU A 313 -36.80 -7.79 30.39
C GLU A 313 -36.94 -9.32 30.36
N ILE A 314 -36.72 -9.99 29.22
CA ILE A 314 -36.87 -11.46 29.12
C ILE A 314 -35.61 -12.21 29.61
N GLU A 315 -34.42 -11.59 29.58
CA GLU A 315 -33.19 -12.22 30.09
C GLU A 315 -33.12 -12.27 31.63
N GLU A 316 -33.91 -11.47 32.37
CA GLU A 316 -34.00 -11.58 33.85
C GLU A 316 -34.95 -12.69 34.35
N LYS A 317 -35.72 -13.36 33.47
CA LYS A 317 -36.66 -14.44 33.87
C LYS A 317 -36.28 -15.84 33.41
N GLN A 318 -35.13 -16.03 32.77
CA GLN A 318 -34.62 -17.35 32.37
C GLN A 318 -33.35 -17.79 33.09
N LEU A 319 -32.87 -17.01 34.05
CA LEU A 319 -31.92 -17.46 35.05
C LEU A 319 -32.67 -17.44 36.39
N GLY A 320 -32.80 -18.62 37.01
CA GLY A 320 -33.55 -18.82 38.25
C GLY A 320 -32.98 -18.12 39.47
#